data_AF-A0A2S9H3I4-F1
#
_entry.id   AF-A0A2S9H3I4-F1
#
_cell.length_a   1.000
_cell.length_b   1.000
_cell.length_c   1.000
_cell.angle_alpha   90.00
_cell.angle_beta   90.00
_cell.angle_gamma   90.00
#
_symmetry.space_group_name_H-M   'P 1'
#
loop_
_entity.id
_entity.type
_entity.pdbx_description
1 polymer ?
#
loop_
_entity_poly.entity_id
_entity_poly.type
_entity_poly.pdbx_seq_one_letter_code
_entity_poly.pdbx_strand_id
1 'polypeptide(L)'
;MLRKALLIIALLMTSIGFFCVLSGRSGALPILIWGVILLASVLFERWRYQPIDSGHDDWQETDEQFIDPETGKLTRVLYQTKTGERRYVQVDDSSKHR
;
A
#
# COMPACT_ATOMS: atom_id res chain seq x y z
N MET A 1 -2.13 11.64 -2.91
CA MET A 1 -1.49 12.98 -2.82
C MET A 1 -0.88 13.27 -1.44
N LEU A 2 -1.53 12.87 -0.35
CA LEU A 2 -1.04 13.03 1.03
C LEU A 2 0.40 12.54 1.26
N ARG A 3 0.75 11.34 0.79
CA ARG A 3 2.10 10.77 0.94
C ARG A 3 3.20 11.66 0.34
N LYS A 4 2.97 12.21 -0.87
CA LYS A 4 3.94 13.11 -1.52
C LYS A 4 4.12 14.39 -0.70
N ALA A 5 3.02 14.95 -0.19
CA ALA A 5 3.07 16.12 0.68
C ALA A 5 3.84 15.83 1.98
N LEU A 6 3.57 14.70 2.65
CA LEU A 6 4.28 14.29 3.86
C LEU A 6 5.78 14.09 3.62
N LEU A 7 6.18 13.48 2.50
CA LEU A 7 7.59 13.34 2.14
C LEU A 7 8.28 14.69 1.94
N ILE A 8 7.64 15.63 1.24
CA ILE A 8 8.19 16.97 1.02
C ILE A 8 8.36 17.69 2.36
N ILE A 9 7.36 17.62 3.24
CA ILE A 9 7.42 18.25 4.57
C ILE A 9 8.53 17.62 5.42
N ALA A 10 8.62 16.28 5.46
CA ALA A 10 9.70 15.58 6.17
C ALA A 10 11.08 16.01 5.67
N LEU A 11 11.26 16.06 4.35
CA LEU A 11 12.53 16.44 3.73
C LEU A 11 12.92 17.87 4.08
N LEU A 12 11.97 18.81 4.01
CA LEU A 12 12.17 20.21 4.38
C LEU A 12 12.52 20.36 5.85
N MET A 13 11.76 19.75 6.76
CA MET A 13 12.03 19.79 8.20
C MET A 13 13.41 19.23 8.54
N THR A 14 13.77 18.08 7.95
CA THR A 14 15.06 17.44 8.17
C THR A 14 16.21 18.31 7.64
N SER A 15 16.07 18.89 6.44
CA SER A 15 17.10 19.74 5.83
C SER A 15 17.30 21.04 6.61
N ILE A 16 16.21 21.69 7.03
CA ILE A 16 16.25 22.92 7.83
C ILE A 16 16.85 22.63 9.21
N GLY A 17 16.41 21.56 9.88
CA GLY A 17 16.95 21.13 11.17
C GLY A 17 18.45 20.86 11.08
N PHE A 18 18.88 20.12 10.05
CA PHE A 18 20.28 19.77 9.82
C PHE A 18 21.15 21.02 9.59
N PHE A 19 20.71 21.93 8.73
CA PHE A 19 21.42 23.18 8.47
C PHE A 19 21.53 24.08 9.71
N CYS A 20 20.46 24.17 10.51
CA CYS A 20 20.46 24.94 11.75
C CYS A 20 21.37 24.31 12.84
N VAL A 21 21.44 22.98 12.92
CA VAL A 21 22.39 22.27 13.81
C VAL A 21 23.83 22.56 13.39
N LEU A 22 24.15 22.48 12.09
CA LEU A 22 25.48 22.83 11.58
C LEU A 22 25.86 24.29 11.84
N SER A 23 24.86 25.18 11.85
CA SER A 23 25.04 26.61 12.17
C SER A 23 25.16 26.89 13.67
N GLY A 24 25.19 25.86 14.54
CA GLY A 24 25.38 26.01 15.98
C GLY A 24 24.16 26.54 16.75
N ARG A 25 22.96 26.53 16.16
CA ARG A 25 21.73 26.98 16.85
C ARG A 25 21.24 25.91 17.82
N SER A 26 21.34 26.21 19.11
CA SER A 26 21.04 25.31 20.24
C SER A 26 19.57 24.83 20.33
N GLY A 27 18.66 25.36 19.51
CA GLY A 27 17.25 24.92 19.43
C GLY A 27 16.90 24.02 18.24
N ALA A 28 17.85 23.65 17.40
CA ALA A 28 17.57 22.96 16.13
C ALA A 28 17.43 21.43 16.24
N LEU A 29 17.91 20.83 17.34
CA LEU A 29 17.88 19.39 17.55
C LEU A 29 16.47 18.78 17.54
N PRO A 30 15.45 19.36 18.21
CA PRO A 30 14.09 18.81 18.17
C PRO A 30 13.51 18.78 16.76
N ILE A 31 13.75 19.82 15.95
CA ILE A 31 13.26 19.91 14.56
C ILE A 31 13.89 18.81 13.71
N LEU A 32 15.20 18.58 13.86
CA LEU A 32 15.91 17.52 13.16
C LEU A 32 15.37 16.14 13.55
N ILE A 33 15.19 15.88 14.85
CA ILE A 33 14.67 14.60 15.36
C ILE A 33 13.27 14.33 14.80
N TRP A 34 12.37 15.30 14.88
CA TRP A 34 11.01 15.14 14.36
C TRP A 34 10.98 14.97 12.83
N GLY A 35 11.83 15.68 12.10
CA GLY A 35 11.97 15.51 10.65
C GLY A 35 12.41 14.10 10.27
N VAL A 36 13.42 13.56 10.98
CA VAL A 36 13.93 12.20 10.76
C VAL A 36 12.88 11.14 11.11
N ILE A 37 12.17 11.29 12.23
CA ILE A 37 11.09 10.37 12.63
C ILE A 37 9.98 10.34 11.58
N LEU A 38 9.54 11.52 11.11
CA LEU A 38 8.51 11.61 10.07
C LEU A 38 8.98 10.95 8.77
N LEU A 39 10.21 11.23 8.34
CA LEU A 39 10.81 10.65 7.14
C LEU A 39 10.88 9.12 7.24
N ALA A 40 11.38 8.60 8.36
CA ALA A 40 11.47 7.18 8.64
C ALA A 40 10.08 6.52 8.64
N SER A 41 9.07 7.18 9.22
CA SER A 41 7.70 6.66 9.27
C SER A 41 7.09 6.50 7.86
N VAL A 42 7.28 7.50 6.98
CA VAL A 42 6.75 7.44 5.61
C VAL A 42 7.52 6.41 4.76
N LEU A 43 8.83 6.27 4.99
CA LEU A 43 9.63 5.22 4.34
C LEU A 43 9.23 3.82 4.83
N PHE A 44 8.95 3.66 6.12
CA PHE A 44 8.47 2.42 6.71
C PHE A 44 7.09 2.04 6.16
N GLU A 45 6.18 3.01 6.03
CA GLU A 45 4.88 2.82 5.38
C GLU A 45 5.08 2.29 3.95
N ARG A 46 6.00 2.85 3.17
CA ARG A 46 6.29 2.36 1.82
C ARG A 46 6.77 0.91 1.81
N TRP A 47 7.59 0.53 2.78
CA TRP A 47 8.10 -0.84 2.85
C TRP A 47 7.02 -1.83 3.31
N ARG A 48 6.18 -1.44 4.27
CA ARG A 48 5.12 -2.30 4.81
C ARG A 48 3.89 -2.41 3.90
N TYR A 49 3.59 -1.36 3.15
CA TYR A 49 2.49 -1.26 2.19
C TYR A 49 3.03 -1.19 0.76
N GLN A 50 4.02 -2.01 0.42
CA GLN A 50 4.30 -2.25 -0.99
C GLN A 50 3.00 -2.71 -1.64
N PRO A 51 2.54 -2.04 -2.71
CA PRO A 51 1.44 -2.57 -3.50
C PRO A 51 1.87 -3.98 -3.91
N ILE A 52 1.06 -4.98 -3.61
CA ILE A 52 1.17 -6.26 -4.28
C ILE A 52 1.13 -5.90 -5.77
N ASP A 53 2.22 -6.15 -6.50
CA ASP A 53 2.28 -5.95 -7.94
C ASP A 53 1.05 -6.63 -8.53
N SER A 54 0.09 -5.85 -9.00
CA SER A 54 -1.06 -6.36 -9.76
C SER A 54 -0.54 -6.71 -11.15
N GLY A 55 0.17 -7.84 -11.20
CA GLY A 55 0.58 -8.49 -12.42
C GLY A 55 -0.65 -8.83 -13.25
N HIS A 56 -0.83 -8.07 -14.32
CA HIS A 56 -1.58 -8.37 -15.55
C HIS A 56 -3.08 -8.70 -15.51
N ASP A 57 -3.74 -8.73 -14.36
CA ASP A 57 -5.21 -8.65 -14.31
C ASP A 57 -5.62 -8.10 -12.95
N ASP A 58 -6.21 -6.89 -12.89
CA ASP A 58 -6.62 -6.23 -11.63
C ASP A 58 -7.82 -6.93 -10.94
N TRP A 59 -8.00 -8.22 -11.18
CA TRP A 59 -9.00 -9.08 -10.57
C TRP A 59 -8.37 -9.75 -9.34
N GLN A 60 -8.82 -9.34 -8.16
CA GLN A 60 -8.42 -9.93 -6.89
C GLN A 60 -9.38 -11.06 -6.51
N GLU A 61 -8.82 -12.22 -6.18
CA GLU A 61 -9.60 -13.28 -5.55
C GLU A 61 -10.13 -12.83 -4.20
N THR A 62 -11.42 -13.04 -3.96
CA THR A 62 -12.00 -12.89 -2.63
C THR A 62 -12.17 -14.26 -1.98
N ASP A 63 -12.32 -14.28 -0.66
CA ASP A 63 -12.64 -15.50 0.10
C ASP A 63 -14.09 -15.97 -0.11
N GLU A 64 -14.87 -15.29 -0.96
CA GLU A 64 -16.27 -15.61 -1.22
C GLU A 64 -16.37 -16.75 -2.25
N GLN A 65 -16.88 -17.90 -1.79
CA GLN A 65 -17.16 -19.07 -2.62
C GLN A 65 -18.57 -19.59 -2.33
N PHE A 66 -19.30 -19.97 -3.37
CA PHE A 66 -20.65 -20.52 -3.24
C PHE A 66 -20.95 -21.51 -4.36
N ILE A 67 -21.95 -22.37 -4.16
CA ILE A 67 -22.45 -23.26 -5.19
C ILE A 67 -23.49 -22.49 -5.99
N ASP A 68 -23.26 -22.32 -7.29
CA ASP A 68 -24.22 -21.67 -8.18
C ASP A 68 -25.46 -22.56 -8.35
N PRO A 69 -26.68 -22.10 -8.02
CA PRO A 69 -27.89 -22.90 -8.13
C PRO A 69 -28.27 -23.24 -9.57
N GLU A 70 -27.82 -22.48 -10.57
CA GLU A 70 -28.12 -22.73 -11.98
C GLU A 70 -27.24 -23.83 -12.57
N THR A 71 -25.97 -23.89 -12.16
CA THR A 71 -24.97 -24.81 -12.72
C THR A 71 -24.54 -25.93 -11.77
N GLY A 72 -24.84 -25.82 -10.48
CA GLY A 72 -24.39 -26.74 -9.44
C GLY A 72 -22.87 -26.71 -9.18
N LYS A 73 -22.14 -25.76 -9.76
CA LYS A 73 -20.67 -25.68 -9.69
C LYS A 73 -20.20 -24.73 -8.59
N LEU A 74 -19.02 -25.02 -8.05
CA LEU A 74 -18.35 -24.12 -7.11
C LEU A 74 -17.89 -22.86 -7.87
N THR A 75 -18.38 -21.72 -7.43
CA THR A 75 -18.10 -20.41 -8.02
C THR A 75 -17.36 -19.56 -7.00
N ARG A 76 -16.25 -18.93 -7.43
CA ARG A 76 -15.50 -17.94 -6.65
C ARG A 76 -15.76 -16.55 -7.21
N VAL A 77 -15.78 -15.57 -6.31
CA VAL A 77 -15.91 -14.16 -6.68
C VAL A 77 -14.52 -13.53 -6.85
N LEU A 78 -14.33 -12.89 -7.99
CA LEU A 78 -13.21 -11.98 -8.25
C LEU A 78 -13.71 -10.54 -8.14
N TYR A 79 -12.89 -9.67 -7.56
CA TYR A 79 -13.18 -8.25 -7.39
C TYR A 79 -12.20 -7.40 -8.21
N GLN A 80 -12.73 -6.47 -9.02
CA GLN A 80 -11.89 -5.53 -9.77
C GLN A 80 -11.71 -4.22 -8.99
N THR A 81 -10.48 -3.96 -8.54
CA THR A 81 -10.20 -2.82 -7.65
C THR A 81 -10.41 -1.46 -8.31
N LYS A 82 -10.33 -1.35 -9.64
CA LYS A 82 -10.42 -0.08 -10.38
C LYS A 82 -11.86 0.36 -10.65
N THR A 83 -12.76 -0.57 -10.93
CA THR A 83 -14.16 -0.30 -11.33
C THR A 83 -15.15 -0.66 -10.23
N GLY A 84 -14.76 -1.52 -9.30
CA GLY A 84 -15.65 -2.15 -8.33
C GLY A 84 -16.48 -3.31 -8.90
N GLU A 85 -16.19 -3.76 -10.13
CA GLU A 85 -16.88 -4.88 -10.74
C GLU A 85 -16.62 -6.21 -10.02
N ARG A 86 -17.61 -7.09 -10.03
CA ARG A 86 -17.52 -8.45 -9.52
C ARG A 86 -17.65 -9.43 -10.67
N ARG A 87 -16.73 -10.38 -10.76
CA ARG A 87 -16.74 -11.44 -11.76
C ARG A 87 -16.84 -12.78 -11.06
N TYR A 88 -17.75 -13.62 -11.54
CA TYR A 88 -17.97 -14.96 -11.03
C TYR A 88 -17.22 -15.94 -11.92
N VAL A 89 -16.29 -16.71 -11.34
CA VAL A 89 -15.52 -17.72 -12.06
C VAL A 89 -15.76 -19.08 -11.45
N GLN A 90 -16.00 -20.08 -12.31
CA GLN A 90 -16.13 -21.46 -11.87
C GLN A 90 -14.76 -21.98 -11.44
N VAL A 91 -14.69 -22.49 -10.21
CA VAL A 91 -13.52 -23.18 -9.70
C VAL A 91 -13.65 -24.64 -10.14
N ASP A 92 -13.15 -24.96 -11.32
CA ASP A 92 -12.92 -26.37 -11.64
C ASP A 92 -11.83 -26.90 -10.69
N ASP A 93 -12.07 -28.07 -10.10
CA ASP A 93 -11.19 -28.77 -9.14
C ASP A 93 -9.81 -29.18 -9.75
N SER A 94 -9.50 -28.68 -10.95
CA SER A 94 -8.26 -28.93 -11.70
C SER A 94 -7.09 -28.02 -11.31
N SER A 95 -7.30 -27.01 -10.47
CA SER A 95 -6.23 -26.09 -10.01
C SER A 95 -5.30 -26.66 -8.93
N LYS A 96 -5.45 -27.93 -8.52
CA LYS A 96 -4.56 -28.59 -7.56
C LYS A 96 -3.21 -29.06 -8.13
N HIS A 97 -2.92 -28.87 -9.41
CA HIS A 97 -1.63 -29.26 -10.00
C HIS A 97 -1.06 -28.18 -10.93
N ARG A 98 -0.39 -27.17 -10.35
CA ARG A 98 0.80 -26.57 -10.98
C ARG A 98 1.72 -25.88 -10.00
#